data_AF-A0A7K1ERY1-F1
#
_entry.id   AF-A0A7K1ERY1-F1
#
_cell.length_a   1.000
_cell.length_b   1.000
_cell.length_c   1.000
_cell.angle_alpha   90.00
_cell.angle_beta   90.00
_cell.angle_gamma   90.00
#
_symmetry.space_group_name_H-M   'P 1'
#
loop_
_entity.id
_entity.type
_entity.pdbx_description
1 polymer ?
#
loop_
_entity_poly.entity_id
_entity_poly.type
_entity_poly.pdbx_seq_one_letter_code
_entity_poly.pdbx_strand_id
1 'polypeptide(L)'
;MDESNAVSLSQEPDLAKQREGFWLTGIAVFVFWNLLTAAGALLGSVIGNPADWGLDAAAGAAFLGLIWPRLKESKLLVLAVVSAFTATLLSAFIPAGLPVLLTAAVAVLFWLYEIARKAK
;
A
#
# COMPACT_ATOMS: atom_id res chain seq x y z
N MET A 1 4.61 11.45 10.41
CA MET A 1 6.04 11.71 10.67
C MET A 1 6.82 10.72 9.85
N ASP A 2 7.85 11.17 9.15
CA ASP A 2 8.79 10.31 8.40
C ASP A 2 9.73 9.59 9.37
N GLU A 3 10.27 8.43 8.98
CA GLU A 3 11.12 7.57 9.82
C GLU A 3 12.38 8.32 10.30
N SER A 4 13.00 9.12 9.44
CA SER A 4 14.18 9.92 9.79
C SER A 4 13.88 11.00 10.84
N ASN A 5 12.69 11.59 10.76
CA ASN A 5 12.20 12.57 11.72
C ASN A 5 11.84 11.91 13.06
N ALA A 6 11.23 10.72 13.03
CA ALA A 6 10.90 9.95 14.22
C ALA A 6 12.15 9.56 15.02
N VAL A 7 13.21 9.08 14.35
CA VAL A 7 14.48 8.68 15.00
C VAL A 7 15.28 9.88 15.48
N SER A 8 15.23 11.02 14.75
CA SER A 8 15.84 12.27 15.21
C SER A 8 15.19 12.74 16.51
N LEU A 9 13.85 12.76 16.58
CA LEU A 9 13.11 13.25 17.75
C LEU A 9 13.16 12.31 18.96
N SER A 10 13.52 11.03 18.78
CA SER A 10 13.72 10.09 19.88
C SER A 10 15.07 10.24 20.57
N GLN A 11 16.00 11.03 20.03
CA GLN A 11 17.28 11.31 20.68
C GLN A 11 17.10 12.29 21.84
N GLU A 12 18.04 12.25 22.79
CA GLU A 12 18.16 13.29 23.83
C GLU A 12 18.16 14.70 23.20
N PRO A 13 17.78 15.76 23.94
CA PRO A 13 17.76 17.14 23.46
C PRO A 13 19.19 17.70 23.25
N ASP A 14 19.89 17.09 22.31
CA ASP A 14 21.22 17.39 21.82
C ASP A 14 21.15 17.45 20.28
N LEU A 15 21.37 18.64 19.75
CA LEU A 15 21.32 18.93 18.32
C LEU A 15 22.29 18.07 17.50
N ALA A 16 23.43 17.66 18.08
CA ALA A 16 24.39 16.81 17.39
C ALA A 16 23.82 15.39 17.18
N LYS A 17 23.30 14.77 18.25
CA LYS A 17 22.68 13.44 18.20
C LYS A 17 21.44 13.40 17.32
N GLN A 18 20.62 14.45 17.37
CA GLN A 18 19.42 14.55 16.52
C GLN A 18 19.77 14.59 15.02
N ARG A 19 20.78 15.39 14.64
CA ARG A 19 21.30 15.42 13.26
C ARG A 19 21.86 14.08 12.82
N GLU A 20 22.61 13.42 13.69
CA GLU A 20 23.15 12.10 13.42
C GLU A 20 22.02 11.08 13.19
N GLY A 21 21.01 11.05 14.06
CA GLY A 21 19.84 10.17 13.92
C GLY A 21 19.07 10.42 12.62
N PHE A 22 18.91 11.68 12.20
CA PHE A 22 18.29 12.03 10.93
C PHE A 22 19.08 11.50 9.73
N TRP A 23 20.39 11.81 9.66
CA TRP A 23 21.24 11.41 8.53
C TRP A 23 21.46 9.91 8.45
N LEU A 24 21.70 9.23 9.58
CA LEU A 24 21.87 7.79 9.60
C LEU A 24 20.62 7.08 9.10
N THR A 25 19.44 7.48 9.59
CA THR A 25 18.17 6.87 9.18
C THR A 25 17.87 7.17 7.71
N GLY A 26 18.06 8.42 7.27
CA GLY A 26 17.86 8.81 5.87
C GLY A 26 18.79 8.09 4.91
N ILE A 27 20.08 7.98 5.24
CA ILE A 27 21.07 7.25 4.42
C ILE A 27 20.75 5.76 4.42
N ALA A 28 20.41 5.17 5.57
CA ALA A 28 20.05 3.77 5.64
C ALA A 28 18.84 3.46 4.75
N VAL A 29 17.76 4.25 4.87
CA VAL A 29 16.58 4.09 4.01
C VAL A 29 16.95 4.24 2.54
N PHE A 30 17.71 5.27 2.17
CA PHE A 30 18.14 5.48 0.78
C PHE A 30 18.96 4.30 0.24
N VAL A 31 19.95 3.83 0.99
CA VAL A 31 20.81 2.73 0.58
C VAL A 31 20.03 1.43 0.46
N PHE A 32 19.27 1.05 1.50
CA PHE A 32 18.47 -0.17 1.47
C PHE A 32 17.40 -0.13 0.37
N TRP A 33 16.76 1.02 0.15
CA TRP A 33 15.78 1.19 -0.92
C TRP A 33 16.38 0.94 -2.31
N ASN A 34 17.51 1.58 -2.60
CA ASN A 34 18.19 1.41 -3.89
C ASN A 34 18.72 0.00 -4.06
N LEU A 35 19.29 -0.61 -3.01
CA LEU A 35 19.79 -1.97 -3.04
C LEU A 35 18.67 -2.98 -3.28
N LEU A 36 17.55 -2.89 -2.55
CA LEU A 36 16.40 -3.78 -2.75
C LEU A 36 15.77 -3.58 -4.12
N THR A 37 15.71 -2.34 -4.62
CA THR A 37 15.19 -2.05 -5.96
C THR A 37 16.10 -2.64 -7.05
N ALA A 38 17.42 -2.45 -6.92
CA ALA A 38 18.39 -3.04 -7.83
C ALA A 38 18.35 -4.57 -7.78
N ALA A 39 18.30 -5.15 -6.58
CA ALA A 39 18.15 -6.59 -6.39
C ALA A 39 16.83 -7.10 -6.99
N GLY A 40 15.72 -6.40 -6.80
CA GLY A 40 14.42 -6.73 -7.39
C GLY A 40 14.44 -6.67 -8.92
N ALA A 41 15.09 -5.66 -9.51
CA ALA A 41 15.24 -5.54 -10.95
C ALA A 41 16.13 -6.66 -11.54
N LEU A 42 17.21 -7.03 -10.85
CA LEU A 42 18.10 -8.12 -11.24
C LEU A 42 17.42 -9.49 -11.07
N LEU A 43 16.73 -9.71 -9.96
CA LEU A 43 15.97 -10.95 -9.74
C LEU A 43 14.84 -11.08 -10.76
N GLY A 44 14.14 -9.98 -11.06
CA GLY A 44 13.09 -9.94 -12.07
C GLY A 44 13.58 -10.14 -13.50
N SER A 45 14.84 -9.83 -13.81
CA SER A 45 15.42 -10.12 -15.13
C SER A 45 15.90 -11.57 -15.29
N VAL A 46 16.11 -12.28 -14.17
CA VAL A 46 16.53 -13.69 -14.15
C VAL A 46 15.33 -14.63 -13.98
N ILE A 47 14.30 -14.22 -13.24
CA ILE A 47 13.03 -14.92 -13.10
C ILE A 47 12.20 -14.65 -14.35
N GLY A 48 12.17 -15.61 -15.29
CA GLY A 48 11.54 -15.56 -16.61
C GLY A 48 10.24 -14.75 -16.76
N ASN A 49 9.07 -15.38 -16.94
CA ASN A 49 7.82 -14.63 -17.01
C ASN A 49 7.25 -14.47 -15.57
N PRO A 50 7.13 -13.25 -15.03
CA PRO A 50 6.60 -13.02 -13.68
C PRO A 50 5.17 -13.54 -13.48
N ALA A 51 4.40 -13.64 -14.55
CA ALA A 51 3.03 -14.16 -14.54
C ALA A 51 2.97 -15.64 -14.10
N ASP A 52 3.99 -16.44 -14.43
CA ASP A 52 4.02 -17.88 -14.11
C ASP A 52 4.16 -18.14 -12.61
N TRP A 53 4.69 -17.15 -11.88
CA TRP A 53 4.94 -17.23 -10.44
C TRP A 53 3.95 -16.41 -9.62
N GLY A 54 2.96 -15.78 -10.27
CA GLY A 54 1.99 -14.91 -9.61
C GLY A 54 2.60 -13.62 -9.03
N LEU A 55 3.83 -13.27 -9.44
CA LEU A 55 4.51 -12.04 -9.00
C LEU A 55 3.78 -10.76 -9.45
N ASP A 56 2.96 -10.84 -10.49
CA ASP A 56 2.11 -9.73 -10.95
C ASP A 56 1.04 -9.33 -9.92
N ALA A 57 0.61 -10.28 -9.07
CA ALA A 57 -0.30 -10.01 -7.97
C ALA A 57 0.40 -9.56 -6.68
N ALA A 58 1.73 -9.61 -6.61
CA ALA A 58 2.49 -9.38 -5.37
C ALA A 58 2.29 -7.96 -4.82
N ALA A 59 2.23 -6.95 -5.69
CA ALA A 59 1.97 -5.58 -5.29
C ALA A 59 0.56 -5.45 -4.63
N GLY A 60 -0.45 -6.05 -5.24
CA GLY A 60 -1.81 -6.08 -4.69
C GLY A 60 -1.88 -6.80 -3.35
N ALA A 61 -1.17 -7.93 -3.22
CA ALA A 61 -1.08 -8.69 -1.97
C ALA A 61 -0.41 -7.89 -0.84
N ALA A 62 0.65 -7.12 -1.15
CA ALA A 62 1.31 -6.27 -0.17
C ALA A 62 0.36 -5.18 0.37
N PHE A 63 -0.40 -4.52 -0.50
CA PHE A 63 -1.41 -3.54 -0.08
C PHE A 63 -2.53 -4.17 0.74
N LEU A 64 -3.01 -5.36 0.35
CA LEU A 64 -4.00 -6.09 1.14
C LEU A 64 -3.46 -6.39 2.55
N GLY A 65 -2.19 -6.79 2.67
CA GLY A 65 -1.52 -7.01 3.94
C GLY A 65 -1.51 -5.78 4.85
N LEU A 66 -1.30 -4.58 4.29
CA LEU A 66 -1.36 -3.32 5.04
C LEU A 66 -2.77 -3.01 5.57
N ILE A 67 -3.81 -3.37 4.82
CA ILE A 67 -5.21 -3.09 5.17
C ILE A 67 -5.82 -4.22 6.02
N TRP A 68 -5.18 -5.39 6.09
CA TRP A 68 -5.66 -6.57 6.81
C TRP A 68 -6.14 -6.31 8.25
N PRO A 69 -5.43 -5.54 9.10
CA PRO A 69 -5.89 -5.25 10.45
C PRO A 69 -7.21 -4.45 10.50
N ARG A 70 -7.48 -3.66 9.45
CA ARG A 70 -8.70 -2.84 9.30
C ARG A 70 -9.89 -3.65 8.77
N LEU A 71 -9.65 -4.78 8.12
CA LEU A 71 -10.68 -5.65 7.51
C LEU A 71 -11.35 -6.61 8.52
N LYS A 72 -11.05 -6.49 9.82
CA LYS A 72 -11.57 -7.39 10.86
C LYS A 72 -13.07 -7.22 11.14
N GLU A 73 -13.67 -6.12 10.72
CA GLU A 73 -15.13 -5.95 10.79
C GLU A 73 -15.83 -6.71 9.67
N SER A 74 -16.81 -7.55 10.01
CA SER A 74 -17.53 -8.39 9.03
C SER A 74 -18.16 -7.59 7.88
N LYS A 75 -18.58 -6.34 8.14
CA LYS A 75 -19.13 -5.44 7.10
C LYS A 75 -18.06 -4.99 6.09
N LEU A 76 -16.86 -4.67 6.55
CA LEU A 76 -15.74 -4.26 5.70
C LEU A 76 -15.21 -5.43 4.87
N LEU A 77 -15.24 -6.64 5.43
CA LEU A 77 -14.82 -7.85 4.72
C LEU A 77 -15.78 -8.19 3.58
N VAL A 78 -17.10 -8.11 3.81
CA VAL A 78 -18.11 -8.28 2.75
C VAL A 78 -17.95 -7.23 1.65
N LEU A 79 -17.78 -5.95 2.03
CA LEU A 79 -17.54 -4.88 1.06
C LEU A 79 -16.28 -5.13 0.23
N ALA A 80 -15.18 -5.53 0.87
CA ALA A 80 -13.93 -5.83 0.19
C ALA A 80 -14.07 -6.98 -0.82
N VAL A 81 -14.77 -8.07 -0.45
CA VAL A 81 -15.02 -9.21 -1.35
C VAL A 81 -15.91 -8.79 -2.53
N VAL A 82 -16.98 -8.03 -2.29
CA VAL A 82 -17.87 -7.55 -3.35
C VAL A 82 -17.13 -6.61 -4.31
N SER A 83 -16.32 -5.69 -3.78
CA SER A 83 -15.49 -4.80 -4.59
C SER A 83 -14.44 -5.56 -5.39
N ALA A 84 -13.75 -6.53 -4.80
CA ALA A 84 -12.76 -7.36 -5.49
C ALA A 84 -13.40 -8.17 -6.62
N PHE A 85 -14.55 -8.78 -6.37
CA PHE A 85 -15.30 -9.53 -7.38
C PHE A 85 -15.74 -8.62 -8.54
N THR A 86 -16.27 -7.44 -8.22
CA THR A 86 -16.71 -6.46 -9.23
C THR A 86 -15.55 -5.93 -10.05
N ALA A 87 -14.43 -5.59 -9.43
CA ALA A 87 -13.22 -5.15 -10.12
C ALA A 87 -12.67 -6.23 -11.06
N THR A 88 -12.67 -7.49 -10.61
CA THR A 88 -12.19 -8.62 -11.42
C THR A 88 -13.06 -8.81 -12.66
N LEU A 89 -14.39 -8.79 -12.50
CA LEU A 89 -15.35 -8.87 -13.60
C LEU A 89 -15.17 -7.71 -14.60
N LEU A 90 -15.03 -6.48 -14.11
CA LEU A 90 -14.87 -5.30 -14.96
C LEU A 90 -13.51 -5.25 -15.66
N SER A 91 -12.47 -5.88 -15.11
CA SER A 91 -11.13 -5.91 -15.73
C SER A 91 -11.10 -6.62 -17.08
N ALA A 92 -12.04 -7.55 -17.33
CA ALA A 92 -12.14 -8.23 -18.62
C ALA A 92 -12.66 -7.34 -19.75
N PHE A 93 -13.32 -6.22 -19.42
CA PHE A 93 -14.00 -5.36 -20.39
C PHE A 93 -13.37 -3.97 -20.54
N ILE A 94 -12.51 -3.56 -19.61
CA ILE A 94 -12.04 -2.18 -19.51
C ILE A 94 -10.51 -2.15 -19.31
N PRO A 95 -9.78 -1.23 -19.98
CA PRO A 95 -8.34 -1.08 -19.81
C PRO A 95 -7.91 -0.96 -18.35
N ALA A 96 -6.73 -1.50 -18.03
CA ALA A 96 -6.14 -1.47 -16.70
C ALA A 96 -6.13 -0.04 -16.13
N GLY A 97 -6.59 0.11 -14.89
CA GLY A 97 -6.66 1.38 -14.16
C GLY A 97 -8.08 1.98 -14.04
N LEU A 98 -8.93 1.84 -15.05
CA LEU A 98 -10.32 2.32 -14.97
C LEU A 98 -11.20 1.55 -13.97
N PRO A 99 -11.15 0.21 -13.92
CA PRO A 99 -11.92 -0.56 -12.94
C PRO A 99 -11.65 -0.11 -11.49
N VAL A 100 -10.38 0.22 -11.19
CA VAL A 100 -9.95 0.69 -9.86
C VAL A 100 -10.62 2.00 -9.49
N LEU A 101 -10.63 2.97 -10.42
CA LEU A 101 -11.29 4.27 -10.22
C LEU A 101 -12.80 4.13 -9.99
N LEU A 102 -13.45 3.23 -10.74
CA LEU A 102 -14.87 2.96 -10.58
C LEU A 102 -15.18 2.33 -9.22
N THR A 103 -14.40 1.35 -8.77
CA THR A 103 -14.58 0.78 -7.41
C THR A 103 -14.30 1.78 -6.31
N ALA A 104 -13.31 2.67 -6.47
CA ALA A 104 -13.05 3.74 -5.51
C ALA A 104 -14.26 4.69 -5.40
N ALA A 105 -14.88 5.06 -6.52
CA ALA A 105 -16.08 5.88 -6.53
C ALA A 105 -17.25 5.19 -5.80
N VAL A 106 -17.47 3.89 -6.01
CA VAL A 106 -18.50 3.11 -5.30
C VAL A 106 -18.26 3.12 -3.79
N ALA A 107 -17.01 2.93 -3.34
CA ALA A 107 -16.66 2.97 -1.92
C ALA A 107 -16.92 4.34 -1.29
N VAL A 108 -16.58 5.43 -1.98
CA VAL A 108 -16.86 6.81 -1.53
C VAL A 108 -18.36 7.05 -1.42
N LEU A 109 -19.15 6.65 -2.43
CA LEU A 109 -20.60 6.79 -2.40
C LEU A 109 -21.24 6.01 -1.24
N PHE A 110 -20.76 4.78 -0.98
CA PHE A 110 -21.22 3.98 0.14
C PHE A 110 -20.92 4.65 1.49
N TRP A 111 -19.71 5.22 1.64
CA TRP A 111 -19.32 5.94 2.86
C TRP A 111 -20.16 7.20 3.08
N LEU A 112 -20.40 7.99 2.02
CA LEU A 112 -21.29 9.16 2.08
C LEU A 112 -22.72 8.77 2.49
N TYR A 113 -23.22 7.65 1.97
CA TYR A 113 -24.52 7.13 2.33
C TYR A 113 -24.58 6.66 3.80
N GLU A 114 -23.55 6.00 4.31
CA GLU A 114 -23.42 5.64 5.74
C GLU A 114 -23.45 6.88 6.65
N ILE A 115 -22.75 7.96 6.28
CA ILE A 115 -22.78 9.23 7.02
C ILE A 115 -24.16 9.86 7.02
N ALA A 116 -24.79 9.95 5.84
CA ALA A 116 -26.12 10.53 5.70
C ALA A 116 -27.17 9.76 6.50
N ARG A 117 -27.01 8.43 6.63
CA ARG A 117 -27.87 7.58 7.46
C ARG A 117 -27.67 7.84 8.96
N LYS A 118 -26.43 8.02 9.43
CA LYS A 118 -26.12 8.25 10.86
C LYS A 118 -26.47 9.68 11.33
N ALA A 119 -26.60 10.63 10.43
CA ALA A 119 -26.97 12.01 10.73
C ALA A 119 -28.49 12.22 10.91
N LYS A 120 -29.29 11.16 10.74
CA LYS A 120 -30.75 11.15 10.83
C LYS A 120 -31.19 10.32 12.03
#